data_AF-A0A329MFH4-F1
#
_entry.id   AF-A0A329MFH4-F1
#
_cell.length_a   1.000
_cell.length_b   1.000
_cell.length_c   1.000
_cell.angle_alpha   90.00
_cell.angle_beta   90.00
_cell.angle_gamma   90.00
#
_symmetry.space_group_name_H-M   'P 1'
#
loop_
_entity.id
_entity.type
_entity.pdbx_description
1 polymer ?
#
loop_
_entity_poly.entity_id
_entity_poly.type
_entity_poly.pdbx_seq_one_letter_code
_entity_poly.pdbx_strand_id
1 'polypeptide(L)'
;MAAVRAGGSCGALRHDPLVERAAEISNRSTADYLNHDAEYVPVADPLVVLKDLGSDAATATQLQGHGHTDAEAVKGALLQGYSKLADCSYETIGSSVIRDHDTGRTLVVAVLAGP
;
A
#
# COMPACT_ATOMS: atom_id res chain seq x y z
N MET A 1 -3.39 0.15 13.58
CA MET A 1 -2.37 1.11 13.12
C MET A 1 -2.80 2.57 13.25
N ALA A 2 -4.07 2.94 13.03
CA ALA A 2 -4.55 4.32 13.17
C ALA A 2 -4.24 4.96 14.55
N ALA A 3 -4.32 4.20 15.64
CA ALA A 3 -4.12 4.70 17.01
C ALA A 3 -2.67 5.14 17.32
N VAL A 4 -1.65 4.55 16.70
CA VAL A 4 -0.23 4.89 16.99
C VAL A 4 0.12 6.25 16.39
N ARG A 5 -0.32 6.51 15.16
CA ARG A 5 -0.10 7.80 14.52
C ARG A 5 -0.93 8.92 15.16
N ALA A 6 -2.16 8.61 15.59
CA ALA A 6 -3.04 9.57 16.25
C ALA A 6 -2.48 10.14 17.57
N GLY A 7 -1.55 9.44 18.24
CA GLY A 7 -0.84 9.91 19.43
C GLY A 7 0.44 10.70 19.13
N GLY A 8 0.82 10.85 17.85
CA GLY A 8 1.99 11.60 17.40
C GLY A 8 1.66 13.01 16.91
N SER A 9 2.58 13.63 16.18
CA SER A 9 2.42 14.97 15.61
C SER A 9 1.50 15.02 14.39
N CYS A 10 1.25 13.88 13.74
CA CYS A 10 0.34 13.79 12.60
C CYS A 10 -1.02 13.25 13.04
N GLY A 11 -2.10 13.70 12.37
CA GLY A 11 -3.43 13.13 12.57
C GLY A 11 -3.50 11.63 12.24
N ALA A 12 -4.59 10.99 12.67
CA ALA A 12 -4.88 9.61 12.29
C ALA A 12 -5.06 9.49 10.77
N LEU A 13 -4.54 8.41 10.17
CA LEU A 13 -4.83 8.08 8.78
C LEU A 13 -6.30 7.70 8.64
N ARG A 14 -6.98 8.30 7.67
CA ARG A 14 -8.38 8.01 7.34
C ARG A 14 -8.44 6.99 6.21
N HIS A 15 -9.36 6.03 6.31
CA HIS A 15 -9.59 5.12 5.19
C HIS A 15 -10.17 5.91 4.00
N ASP A 16 -9.69 5.61 2.79
CA ASP A 16 -10.20 6.16 1.53
C ASP A 16 -10.37 5.03 0.50
N PRO A 17 -11.58 4.86 -0.09
CA PRO A 17 -11.85 3.78 -1.03
C PRO A 17 -11.09 3.89 -2.36
N LEU A 18 -10.77 5.09 -2.84
CA LEU A 18 -9.93 5.26 -4.04
C LEU A 18 -8.49 4.86 -3.76
N VAL A 19 -8.00 5.18 -2.56
CA VAL A 19 -6.66 4.78 -2.10
C VAL A 19 -6.59 3.27 -1.87
N GLU A 20 -7.66 2.66 -1.37
CA GLU A 20 -7.77 1.20 -1.27
C GLU A 20 -7.74 0.54 -2.64
N ARG A 21 -8.50 1.08 -3.61
CA ARG A 21 -8.47 0.59 -4.98
C ARG A 21 -7.10 0.71 -5.63
N ALA A 22 -6.37 1.80 -5.37
CA ALA A 22 -4.99 1.96 -5.83
C ALA A 22 -4.06 0.90 -5.20
N ALA A 23 -4.25 0.59 -3.92
CA ALA A 23 -3.51 -0.47 -3.25
C ALA A 23 -3.80 -1.85 -3.85
N GLU A 24 -5.06 -2.15 -4.19
CA GLU A 24 -5.43 -3.39 -4.88
C GLU A 24 -4.76 -3.53 -6.25
N ILE A 25 -4.77 -2.47 -7.06
CA ILE A 25 -4.15 -2.46 -8.38
C ILE A 25 -2.64 -2.68 -8.26
N SER A 26 -1.98 -1.97 -7.33
CA SER A 26 -0.54 -2.15 -7.11
C SER A 26 -0.18 -3.56 -6.60
N ASN A 27 -0.97 -4.10 -5.66
CA ASN A 27 -0.76 -5.44 -5.13
C ASN A 27 -0.95 -6.50 -6.21
N ARG A 28 -2.02 -6.38 -7.03
CA ARG A 28 -2.28 -7.27 -8.17
C ARG A 28 -1.14 -7.23 -9.17
N SER A 29 -0.71 -6.04 -9.57
CA SER A 29 0.41 -5.86 -10.51
C SER A 29 1.70 -6.52 -10.00
N THR A 30 1.96 -6.47 -8.70
CA THR A 30 3.09 -7.17 -8.07
C THR A 30 2.90 -8.69 -8.08
N ALA A 31 1.71 -9.18 -7.73
CA ALA A 31 1.40 -10.60 -7.74
C ALA A 31 1.53 -11.21 -9.15
N ASP A 32 0.95 -10.57 -10.15
CA ASP A 32 1.00 -11.01 -11.54
C ASP A 32 2.46 -11.06 -12.05
N TYR A 33 3.29 -10.10 -11.64
CA TYR A 33 4.72 -10.10 -11.98
C TYR A 33 5.47 -11.26 -11.33
N LEU A 34 5.22 -11.54 -10.05
CA LEU A 34 5.84 -12.66 -9.34
C LEU A 34 5.40 -14.02 -9.89
N ASN A 35 4.19 -14.10 -10.46
CA ASN A 35 3.64 -15.29 -11.10
C ASN A 35 4.03 -15.42 -12.57
N HIS A 36 4.80 -14.48 -13.12
CA HIS A 36 5.19 -14.42 -14.53
C HIS A 36 4.02 -14.27 -15.51
N ASP A 37 2.89 -13.73 -15.05
CA ASP A 37 1.68 -13.46 -15.84
C ASP A 37 1.62 -12.01 -16.34
N ALA A 38 2.48 -11.12 -15.82
CA ALA A 38 2.46 -9.70 -16.17
C ALA A 38 3.17 -9.38 -17.50
N GLU A 39 2.53 -8.52 -18.30
CA GLU A 39 3.11 -7.91 -19.51
C GLU A 39 4.05 -6.73 -19.18
N TYR A 40 3.81 -6.07 -18.05
CA TYR A 40 4.53 -4.87 -17.60
C TYR A 40 5.17 -5.08 -16.22
N VAL A 41 6.16 -4.25 -15.90
CA VAL A 41 6.75 -4.22 -14.55
C VAL A 41 5.73 -3.73 -13.51
N PRO A 42 5.89 -4.09 -12.22
CA PRO A 42 4.97 -3.68 -11.17
C PRO A 42 4.81 -2.17 -11.07
N VAL A 43 3.63 -1.71 -10.66
CA VAL A 43 3.36 -0.30 -10.35
C VAL A 43 4.41 0.23 -9.36
N ALA A 44 5.22 1.20 -9.81
CA ALA A 44 6.24 1.84 -8.98
C ALA A 44 5.70 3.06 -8.21
N ASP A 45 4.87 3.88 -8.86
CA ASP A 45 4.30 5.09 -8.28
C ASP A 45 2.77 4.98 -8.15
N PRO A 46 2.23 4.88 -6.92
CA PRO A 46 0.79 4.81 -6.72
C PRO A 46 0.06 6.13 -7.03
N LEU A 47 0.78 7.26 -7.14
CA LEU A 47 0.16 8.54 -7.50
C LEU A 47 -0.40 8.50 -8.92
N VAL A 48 0.30 7.85 -9.85
CA VAL A 48 -0.19 7.67 -11.24
C VAL A 48 -1.50 6.88 -11.25
N VAL A 49 -1.55 5.76 -10.51
CA VAL A 49 -2.77 4.96 -10.37
C VAL A 49 -3.90 5.77 -9.75
N LEU A 50 -3.61 6.56 -8.71
CA LEU A 50 -4.60 7.45 -8.10
C LEU A 50 -5.14 8.50 -9.08
N LYS A 51 -4.29 9.08 -9.94
CA LYS A 51 -4.73 10.02 -10.98
C LYS A 51 -5.60 9.35 -12.04
N ASP A 52 -5.26 8.14 -12.47
CA ASP A 52 -6.09 7.36 -13.40
C ASP A 52 -7.46 7.00 -12.79
N LEU A 53 -7.51 6.82 -11.47
CA LEU A 53 -8.75 6.61 -10.72
C LEU A 53 -9.54 7.90 -10.41
N GLY A 54 -9.02 9.07 -10.80
CA GLY A 54 -9.68 10.37 -10.58
C GLY A 54 -9.48 10.98 -9.19
N SER A 55 -8.44 10.58 -8.45
CA SER A 55 -8.11 11.15 -7.14
C SER A 55 -7.43 12.53 -7.24
N ASP A 56 -7.82 13.43 -6.35
CA ASP A 56 -7.21 14.76 -6.21
C ASP A 56 -5.89 14.76 -5.42
N ALA A 57 -5.42 13.62 -4.92
CA ALA A 57 -4.16 13.54 -4.16
C ALA A 57 -2.97 14.16 -4.92
N ALA A 58 -2.14 14.97 -4.26
CA ALA A 58 -0.89 15.50 -4.85
C ALA A 58 0.34 14.71 -4.44
N THR A 59 0.24 13.91 -3.38
CA THR A 59 1.31 13.02 -2.93
C THR A 59 0.75 11.63 -2.63
N ALA A 60 1.52 10.60 -2.98
CA ALA A 60 1.23 9.24 -2.60
C ALA A 60 2.51 8.44 -2.41
N THR A 61 2.44 7.41 -1.58
CA THR A 61 3.49 6.40 -1.47
C THR A 61 2.88 5.04 -1.18
N GLN A 62 3.60 3.97 -1.51
CA GLN A 62 3.17 2.61 -1.27
C GLN A 62 4.18 1.90 -0.39
N LEU A 63 3.67 1.09 0.53
CA LEU A 63 4.41 0.23 1.43
C LEU A 63 4.08 -1.20 1.05
N GLN A 64 5.09 -1.98 0.70
CA GLN A 64 4.92 -3.36 0.27
C GLN A 64 5.57 -4.34 1.23
N GLY A 65 4.93 -5.48 1.41
CA GLY A 65 5.37 -6.52 2.31
C GLY A 65 5.07 -7.90 1.77
N HIS A 66 6.00 -8.81 2.01
CA HIS A 66 5.95 -10.20 1.55
C HIS A 66 6.33 -11.13 2.69
N GLY A 67 5.64 -12.27 2.82
CA GLY A 67 5.95 -13.26 3.84
C GLY A 67 5.17 -14.56 3.67
N HIS A 68 5.45 -15.54 4.52
CA HIS A 68 4.70 -16.80 4.56
C HIS A 68 3.41 -16.67 5.38
N THR A 69 3.25 -15.57 6.11
CA THR A 69 2.05 -15.26 6.88
C THR A 69 1.67 -13.79 6.72
N ASP A 70 0.41 -13.46 7.00
CA ASP A 70 -0.07 -12.08 7.09
C ASP A 70 0.82 -11.22 8.00
N ALA A 71 1.27 -11.76 9.14
CA ALA A 71 2.09 -11.03 10.10
C ALA A 71 3.48 -10.69 9.56
N GLU A 72 4.13 -11.63 8.85
CA GLU A 72 5.42 -11.40 8.22
C GLU A 72 5.32 -10.39 7.08
N ALA A 73 4.29 -10.50 6.25
CA ALA A 73 4.04 -9.55 5.17
C ALA A 73 3.78 -8.15 5.73
N VAL A 74 2.91 -8.01 6.74
CA VAL A 74 2.67 -6.72 7.41
C VAL A 74 3.94 -6.16 8.04
N LYS A 75 4.78 -6.99 8.67
CA LYS A 75 6.08 -6.57 9.20
C LYS A 75 6.97 -6.01 8.09
N GLY A 76 7.02 -6.67 6.93
CA GLY A 76 7.74 -6.18 5.74
C GLY A 76 7.28 -4.79 5.31
N ALA A 77 5.96 -4.60 5.17
CA ALA A 77 5.37 -3.30 4.79
C ALA A 77 5.67 -2.21 5.83
N LEU A 78 5.62 -2.54 7.13
CA LEU A 78 5.95 -1.61 8.21
C LEU A 78 7.43 -1.17 8.19
N LEU A 79 8.35 -2.06 7.83
CA LEU A 79 9.77 -1.72 7.71
C LEU A 79 10.00 -0.69 6.60
N GLN A 80 9.30 -0.82 5.46
CA GLN A 80 9.32 0.21 4.41
C GLN A 80 8.69 1.53 4.89
N GLY A 81 7.66 1.44 5.75
CA GLY A 81 6.91 2.57 6.28
C GLY A 81 7.62 3.38 7.36
N TYR A 82 8.76 2.95 7.90
CA TYR A 82 9.36 3.56 9.09
C TYR A 82 9.50 5.10 9.01
N SER A 83 10.01 5.62 7.88
CA SER A 83 10.11 7.08 7.67
C SER A 83 8.85 7.70 7.08
N LYS A 84 8.08 6.94 6.30
CA LYS A 84 6.86 7.42 5.60
C LYS A 84 5.69 7.64 6.55
N LEU A 85 5.54 6.78 7.55
CA LEU A 85 4.47 6.86 8.54
C LEU A 85 4.62 8.05 9.51
N ALA A 86 5.78 8.70 9.54
CA ALA A 86 6.01 9.94 10.28
C ALA A 86 5.77 11.21 9.44
N ASP A 87 5.56 11.06 8.13
CA ASP A 87 5.31 12.18 7.23
C ASP A 87 3.83 12.61 7.32
N CYS A 88 3.60 13.86 7.73
CA CYS A 88 2.27 14.42 7.92
C CYS A 88 1.57 14.82 6.61
N SER A 89 2.27 14.80 5.47
CA SER A 89 1.63 15.04 4.15
C SER A 89 0.66 13.92 3.78
N TYR A 90 0.80 12.72 4.35
CA TYR A 90 -0.15 11.63 4.16
C TYR A 90 -1.30 11.68 5.16
N GLU A 91 -2.53 11.72 4.69
CA GLU A 91 -3.72 11.80 5.54
C GLU A 91 -4.65 10.60 5.37
N THR A 92 -4.56 9.90 4.24
CA THR A 92 -5.43 8.79 3.90
C THR A 92 -4.64 7.50 3.69
N ILE A 93 -5.32 6.37 3.88
CA ILE A 93 -4.75 5.04 3.70
C ILE A 93 -5.75 4.10 3.03
N GLY A 94 -5.22 3.25 2.17
CA GLY A 94 -5.89 2.08 1.63
C GLY A 94 -4.95 0.90 1.64
N SER A 95 -5.46 -0.32 1.78
CA SER A 95 -4.61 -1.52 1.87
C SER A 95 -5.22 -2.69 1.14
N SER A 96 -4.36 -3.53 0.56
CA SER A 96 -4.73 -4.78 -0.09
C SER A 96 -3.90 -5.93 0.48
N VAL A 97 -4.52 -7.10 0.61
CA VAL A 97 -3.87 -8.36 0.99
C VAL A 97 -4.19 -9.41 -0.07
N ILE A 98 -3.16 -10.01 -0.66
CA ILE A 98 -3.27 -11.17 -1.55
C ILE A 98 -2.63 -12.35 -0.84
N ARG A 99 -3.42 -13.43 -0.67
CA ARG A 99 -2.93 -14.71 -0.16
C ARG A 99 -2.86 -15.66 -1.34
N ASP A 100 -1.66 -16.05 -1.68
CA ASP A 100 -1.38 -17.03 -2.70
C ASP A 100 -1.24 -18.40 -2.04
N HIS A 101 -2.25 -19.25 -2.27
CA HIS A 101 -2.30 -20.59 -1.71
C HIS A 101 -1.38 -21.57 -2.46
N ASP A 102 -1.05 -21.29 -3.73
CA ASP A 102 -0.21 -22.16 -4.55
C ASP A 102 1.26 -22.01 -4.15
N THR A 103 1.69 -20.77 -3.88
CA THR A 103 3.07 -20.47 -3.45
C THR A 103 3.22 -20.39 -1.92
N GLY A 104 2.11 -20.43 -1.17
CA GLY A 104 2.11 -20.31 0.30
C GLY A 104 2.61 -18.96 0.79
N ARG A 105 2.33 -17.90 0.03
CA ARG A 105 2.85 -16.54 0.25
C ARG A 105 1.73 -15.54 0.44
N THR A 106 2.01 -14.51 1.23
CA THR A 106 1.12 -13.38 1.45
C THR A 106 1.81 -12.10 1.00
N LEU A 107 1.11 -11.33 0.17
CA LEU A 107 1.49 -10.00 -0.29
C LEU A 107 0.58 -8.97 0.35
N VAL A 108 1.18 -7.94 0.94
CA VAL A 108 0.47 -6.80 1.53
C VAL A 108 0.97 -5.53 0.86
N VAL A 109 0.04 -4.70 0.42
CA VAL A 109 0.33 -3.34 -0.02
C VAL A 109 -0.54 -2.37 0.76
N ALA A 110 0.06 -1.30 1.28
CA ALA A 110 -0.66 -0.15 1.81
C ALA A 110 -0.26 1.09 1.02
N VAL A 111 -1.24 1.83 0.50
CA VAL A 111 -1.02 3.14 -0.12
C VAL A 111 -1.39 4.21 0.88
N LEU A 112 -0.50 5.20 1.02
CA LEU A 112 -0.72 6.42 1.79
C LEU A 112 -0.85 7.58 0.80
N ALA A 113 -1.82 8.46 1.00
CA ALA A 113 -2.04 9.60 0.11
C ALA A 113 -2.43 10.86 0.85
N GLY A 114 -2.21 12.01 0.20
CA GLY A 114 -2.56 13.32 0.72
C GLY A 114 -2.68 14.39 -0.36
N PRO A 115 -3.21 15.57 0.01
CA PRO A 115 -3.41 16.70 -0.89
C PRO A 115 -2.09 17.35 -1.36
#